data_AF-A0A7V9GCE9-F1
#
_entry.id   AF-A0A7V9GCE9-F1
#
_cell.length_a   1.000
_cell.length_b   1.000
_cell.length_c   1.000
_cell.angle_alpha   90.00
_cell.angle_beta   90.00
_cell.angle_gamma   90.00
#
_symmetry.space_group_name_H-M   'P 1'
#
loop_
_entity.id
_entity.type
_entity.pdbx_description
1 polymer ?
#
loop_
_entity_poly.entity_id
_entity_poly.type
_entity_poly.pdbx_seq_one_letter_code
_entity_poly.pdbx_strand_id
1 'polypeptide(L)'
;KYPVEAVATMKRIIDSAETVKTTKLKRPVKFSEEPTGRTSQALCKAAAMCAREILTDKVAVFTESGVMARRLSSIRSGLQTFALTSTGDVRNQLSLIWGVEPLCHEDSKTTEGMLKEGEKTLLKADVVEKGETIVMMAGRLSGLGLSSSVVVWTVGEDVPRR
;
A
#
# COMPACT_ATOMS: atom_id res chain seq x y z
N LYS A 1 -11.30 -5.51 33.50
CA LYS A 1 -11.22 -6.93 33.92
C LYS A 1 -10.78 -7.87 32.78
N TYR A 2 -11.03 -7.57 31.49
CA TYR A 2 -10.65 -8.45 30.37
C TYR A 2 -10.02 -7.68 29.19
N PRO A 3 -8.84 -7.06 29.38
CA PRO A 3 -8.23 -6.21 28.34
C PRO A 3 -7.84 -6.99 27.08
N VAL A 4 -7.33 -8.22 27.23
CA VAL A 4 -6.88 -9.05 26.11
C VAL A 4 -8.07 -9.57 25.31
N GLU A 5 -9.10 -10.08 26.00
CA GLU A 5 -10.29 -10.65 25.40
C GLU A 5 -11.17 -9.59 24.72
N ALA A 6 -11.16 -8.36 25.26
CA ALA A 6 -11.82 -7.23 24.63
C ALA A 6 -11.18 -6.92 23.26
N VAL A 7 -9.85 -6.85 23.18
CA VAL A 7 -9.13 -6.62 21.92
C VAL A 7 -9.29 -7.80 20.96
N ALA A 8 -9.19 -9.04 21.45
CA ALA A 8 -9.41 -10.23 20.64
C ALA A 8 -10.83 -10.29 20.07
N THR A 9 -11.83 -9.90 20.86
CA THR A 9 -13.23 -9.84 20.40
C THR A 9 -13.46 -8.72 19.40
N MET A 10 -12.84 -7.55 19.62
CA MET A 10 -12.87 -6.44 18.65
C MET A 10 -12.31 -6.89 17.30
N LYS A 11 -11.13 -7.54 17.29
CA LYS A 11 -10.53 -8.09 16.07
C LYS A 11 -11.50 -9.03 15.34
N ARG A 12 -12.08 -10.01 16.04
CA ARG A 12 -13.05 -10.96 15.44
C ARG A 12 -14.27 -10.27 14.83
N ILE A 13 -14.79 -9.23 15.47
CA ILE A 13 -15.94 -8.46 14.95
C ILE A 13 -15.54 -7.73 13.67
N ILE A 14 -14.38 -7.07 13.64
CA ILE A 14 -13.87 -6.35 12.46
C ILE A 14 -13.66 -7.34 11.32
N ASP A 15 -12.93 -8.44 11.55
CA ASP A 15 -12.67 -9.46 10.53
C ASP A 15 -13.99 -9.98 9.94
N SER A 16 -14.96 -10.36 10.79
CA SER A 16 -16.27 -10.83 10.34
C SER A 16 -17.01 -9.77 9.51
N ALA A 17 -17.05 -8.52 9.97
CA ALA A 17 -17.75 -7.44 9.26
C ALA A 17 -17.10 -7.10 7.90
N GLU A 18 -15.77 -7.24 7.80
CA GLU A 18 -15.02 -6.93 6.59
C GLU A 18 -14.97 -8.08 5.57
N THR A 19 -15.03 -9.33 6.03
CA THR A 19 -15.04 -10.57 5.22
C THR A 19 -16.42 -10.95 4.68
N VAL A 20 -17.53 -10.61 5.38
CA VAL A 20 -18.91 -10.95 4.95
C VAL A 20 -19.32 -10.32 3.59
N LYS A 21 -18.46 -9.50 2.95
CA LYS A 21 -18.75 -8.79 1.69
C LYS A 21 -18.02 -9.27 0.43
N THR A 22 -17.25 -10.36 0.41
CA THR A 22 -16.30 -10.62 -0.70
C THR A 22 -16.44 -11.96 -1.41
N THR A 23 -17.40 -12.09 -2.33
CA THR A 23 -17.29 -13.01 -3.50
C THR A 23 -17.04 -12.26 -4.80
N LYS A 24 -17.06 -10.93 -4.78
CA LYS A 24 -16.66 -10.08 -5.89
C LYS A 24 -15.73 -9.04 -5.30
N LEU A 25 -14.57 -8.85 -5.92
CA LEU A 25 -13.71 -7.68 -5.73
C LEU A 25 -14.63 -6.49 -5.41
N LYS A 26 -14.55 -5.96 -4.16
CA LYS A 26 -15.45 -4.91 -3.68
C LYS A 26 -15.56 -3.88 -4.80
N ARG A 27 -16.79 -3.61 -5.27
CA ARG A 27 -17.06 -2.64 -6.36
C ARG A 27 -16.15 -1.43 -6.16
N PRO A 28 -15.41 -1.03 -7.19
CA PRO A 28 -14.16 -0.35 -6.99
C PRO A 28 -14.46 1.07 -6.56
N VAL A 29 -13.97 1.46 -5.37
CA VAL A 29 -13.33 2.77 -5.13
C VAL A 29 -14.22 3.99 -5.40
N LYS A 30 -13.80 5.16 -4.95
CA LYS A 30 -14.32 6.46 -5.40
C LYS A 30 -14.07 6.74 -6.91
N PHE A 31 -14.23 5.77 -7.81
CA PHE A 31 -14.09 5.99 -9.26
C PHE A 31 -15.29 6.70 -9.87
N SER A 32 -16.47 6.62 -9.25
CA SER A 32 -17.67 7.34 -9.69
C SER A 32 -17.69 8.81 -9.28
N GLU A 33 -16.77 9.25 -8.41
CA GLU A 33 -16.62 10.67 -8.05
C GLU A 33 -15.92 11.44 -9.18
N GLU A 34 -16.37 12.67 -9.39
CA GLU A 34 -15.80 13.58 -10.39
C GLU A 34 -14.28 13.77 -10.21
N PRO A 35 -13.54 14.01 -11.31
CA PRO A 35 -12.12 14.31 -11.23
C PRO A 35 -11.85 15.55 -10.37
N THR A 36 -10.94 15.43 -9.41
CA THR A 36 -10.59 16.55 -8.50
C THR A 36 -9.43 17.40 -8.99
N GLY A 37 -8.80 17.04 -10.11
CA GLY A 37 -7.56 17.65 -10.60
C GLY A 37 -6.30 17.35 -9.76
N ARG A 38 -6.40 16.54 -8.70
CA ARG A 38 -5.27 16.25 -7.80
C ARG A 38 -4.45 15.06 -8.28
N THR A 39 -3.15 15.27 -8.52
CA THR A 39 -2.20 14.21 -8.93
C THR A 39 -2.18 13.02 -7.97
N SER A 40 -2.22 13.26 -6.65
CA SER A 40 -2.24 12.19 -5.65
C SER A 40 -3.47 11.28 -5.75
N GLN A 41 -4.63 11.84 -6.07
CA GLN A 41 -5.84 11.05 -6.27
C GLN A 41 -5.79 10.29 -7.59
N ALA A 42 -5.25 10.90 -8.65
CA ALA A 42 -5.03 10.23 -9.93
C ALA A 42 -4.10 9.01 -9.77
N LEU A 43 -2.97 9.17 -9.08
CA LEU A 43 -2.02 8.08 -8.81
C LEU A 43 -2.64 6.97 -7.97
N CYS A 44 -3.38 7.29 -6.90
CA CYS A 44 -4.02 6.26 -6.08
C CYS A 44 -5.13 5.51 -6.86
N LYS A 45 -5.88 6.22 -7.72
CA LYS A 45 -6.84 5.61 -8.64
C LYS A 45 -6.14 4.70 -9.65
N ALA A 46 -5.01 5.14 -10.22
CA ALA A 46 -4.21 4.35 -11.16
C ALA A 46 -3.64 3.09 -10.50
N ALA A 47 -3.06 3.21 -9.30
CA ALA A 47 -2.56 2.07 -8.52
C ALA A 47 -3.69 1.06 -8.22
N ALA A 48 -4.85 1.54 -7.79
CA ALA A 48 -5.98 0.66 -7.49
C ALA A 48 -6.55 -0.05 -8.73
N MET A 49 -6.57 0.64 -9.87
CA MET A 49 -6.99 0.05 -11.15
C MET A 49 -5.96 -0.98 -11.64
N CYS A 50 -4.68 -0.65 -11.57
CA CYS A 50 -3.58 -1.53 -11.95
C CYS A 50 -3.57 -2.81 -11.10
N ALA A 51 -3.70 -2.68 -9.78
CA ALA A 51 -3.76 -3.83 -8.86
C ALA A 51 -4.89 -4.80 -9.22
N ARG A 52 -6.07 -4.24 -9.54
CA ARG A 52 -7.22 -5.04 -9.99
C ARG A 52 -6.95 -5.74 -11.32
N GLU A 53 -6.30 -5.07 -12.26
CA GLU A 53 -6.01 -5.62 -13.60
C GLU A 53 -5.03 -6.80 -13.52
N ILE A 54 -4.02 -6.70 -12.67
CA ILE A 54 -3.02 -7.77 -12.45
C ILE A 54 -3.44 -8.78 -11.37
N LEU A 55 -4.67 -8.68 -10.87
CA LEU A 55 -5.25 -9.57 -9.86
C LEU A 55 -4.44 -9.66 -8.55
N THR A 56 -3.78 -8.56 -8.14
CA THR A 56 -3.13 -8.45 -6.83
C THR A 56 -4.03 -7.70 -5.85
N ASP A 57 -3.99 -8.10 -4.59
CA ASP A 57 -4.63 -7.40 -3.48
C ASP A 57 -3.64 -6.53 -2.68
N LYS A 58 -2.37 -6.47 -3.09
CA LYS A 58 -1.28 -5.78 -2.37
C LYS A 58 -0.79 -4.55 -3.12
N VAL A 59 -0.60 -3.46 -2.38
CA VAL A 59 0.06 -2.24 -2.88
C VAL A 59 1.09 -1.76 -1.86
N ALA A 60 2.32 -1.51 -2.31
CA ALA A 60 3.33 -0.83 -1.51
C ALA A 60 3.40 0.65 -1.91
N VAL A 61 3.46 1.54 -0.92
CA VAL A 61 3.54 2.99 -1.15
C VAL A 61 4.70 3.60 -0.37
N PHE A 62 5.66 4.18 -1.09
CA PHE A 62 6.71 4.97 -0.47
C PHE A 62 6.17 6.33 -0.05
N THR A 63 6.42 6.73 1.20
CA THR A 63 5.89 7.98 1.75
C THR A 63 6.75 8.58 2.87
N GLU A 64 7.10 9.85 2.70
CA GLU A 64 7.82 10.64 3.72
C GLU A 64 6.87 11.21 4.78
N SER A 65 5.62 11.56 4.43
CA SER A 65 4.66 12.21 5.34
C SER A 65 3.38 11.39 5.61
N GLY A 66 3.22 10.25 4.93
CA GLY A 66 2.02 9.41 5.01
C GLY A 66 0.83 9.88 4.19
N VAL A 67 0.93 11.00 3.46
CA VAL A 67 -0.20 11.57 2.70
C VAL A 67 -0.72 10.59 1.64
N MET A 68 0.17 9.89 0.93
CA MET A 68 -0.23 8.94 -0.10
C MET A 68 -0.91 7.71 0.49
N ALA A 69 -0.36 7.13 1.57
CA ALA A 69 -0.97 6.01 2.26
C ALA A 69 -2.38 6.34 2.78
N ARG A 70 -2.56 7.52 3.39
CA ARG A 70 -3.89 8.01 3.81
C ARG A 70 -4.85 8.20 2.63
N ARG A 71 -4.35 8.68 1.48
CA ARG A 71 -5.16 8.87 0.29
C ARG A 71 -5.60 7.53 -0.30
N LEU A 72 -4.71 6.55 -0.40
CA LEU A 72 -5.01 5.20 -0.87
C LEU A 72 -6.02 4.50 0.05
N SER A 73 -5.85 4.62 1.36
CA SER A 73 -6.83 4.15 2.35
C SER A 73 -8.22 4.80 2.18
N SER A 74 -8.27 6.13 1.96
CA SER A 74 -9.53 6.87 1.80
C SER A 74 -10.36 6.44 0.58
N ILE A 75 -9.71 5.79 -0.39
CA ILE A 75 -10.34 5.24 -1.59
C ILE A 75 -11.11 3.95 -1.29
N ARG A 76 -10.80 3.25 -0.19
CA ARG A 76 -11.46 2.01 0.24
C ARG A 76 -11.50 0.94 -0.88
N SER A 77 -10.37 0.78 -1.57
CA SER A 77 -10.21 -0.20 -2.67
C SER A 77 -10.31 -1.66 -2.23
N GLY A 78 -10.14 -1.93 -0.93
CA GLY A 78 -10.00 -3.29 -0.43
C GLY A 78 -8.60 -3.86 -0.64
N LEU A 79 -7.67 -3.07 -1.16
CA LEU A 79 -6.26 -3.46 -1.25
C LEU A 79 -5.59 -3.33 0.12
N GLN A 80 -4.78 -4.31 0.47
CA GLN A 80 -3.84 -4.21 1.58
C GLN A 80 -2.72 -3.25 1.18
N THR A 81 -2.59 -2.15 1.94
CA THR A 81 -1.58 -1.11 1.66
C THR A 81 -0.39 -1.25 2.60
N PHE A 82 0.80 -1.48 2.07
CA PHE A 82 2.05 -1.43 2.82
C PHE A 82 2.69 -0.06 2.68
N ALA A 83 2.67 0.73 3.75
CA ALA A 83 3.26 2.06 3.72
C ALA A 83 4.74 2.00 4.11
N LEU A 84 5.61 2.19 3.13
CA LEU A 84 7.05 2.22 3.28
C LEU A 84 7.47 3.65 3.67
N THR A 85 8.03 3.81 4.86
CA THR A 85 8.53 5.10 5.36
C THR A 85 9.88 4.95 6.05
N SER A 86 10.71 5.99 6.06
CA SER A 86 12.02 5.98 6.74
C SER A 86 11.95 6.45 8.20
N THR A 87 10.79 6.93 8.68
CA THR A 87 10.66 7.51 10.04
C THR A 87 9.67 6.75 10.93
N GLY A 88 10.04 6.60 12.20
CA GLY A 88 9.19 5.96 13.21
C GLY A 88 7.90 6.74 13.51
N ASP A 89 7.95 8.07 13.45
CA ASP A 89 6.79 8.92 13.72
C ASP A 89 5.68 8.72 12.69
N VAL A 90 6.04 8.69 11.41
CA VAL A 90 5.07 8.45 10.33
C VAL A 90 4.55 7.02 10.40
N ARG A 91 5.39 6.04 10.73
CA ARG A 91 4.95 4.67 10.99
C ARG A 91 3.87 4.62 12.07
N ASN A 92 4.11 5.21 13.23
CA ASN A 92 3.16 5.21 14.35
C ASN A 92 1.85 5.91 13.99
N GLN A 93 1.90 7.03 13.27
CA GLN A 93 0.70 7.73 12.79
C GLN A 93 -0.11 6.87 11.81
N LEU A 94 0.57 6.15 10.92
CA LEU A 94 -0.07 5.32 9.91
C LEU A 94 -0.66 4.03 10.47
N SER A 95 -0.22 3.55 11.65
CA SER A 95 -0.79 2.36 12.30
C SER A 95 -2.27 2.51 12.70
N LEU A 96 -2.79 3.74 12.72
CA LEU A 96 -4.20 4.03 12.98
C LEU A 96 -5.04 4.15 11.70
N ILE A 97 -4.41 4.07 10.53
CA ILE A 97 -5.07 4.26 9.24
C ILE A 97 -5.60 2.92 8.73
N TRP A 98 -6.89 2.90 8.38
CA TRP A 98 -7.56 1.70 7.92
C TRP A 98 -6.87 1.07 6.69
N GLY A 99 -6.67 -0.24 6.71
CA GLY A 99 -6.09 -0.99 5.59
C GLY A 99 -4.64 -0.63 5.26
N VAL A 100 -3.95 0.07 6.17
CA VAL A 100 -2.54 0.45 6.02
C VAL A 100 -1.70 -0.28 7.06
N GLU A 101 -0.69 -0.97 6.59
CA GLU A 101 0.36 -1.57 7.38
C GLU A 101 1.67 -0.82 7.15
N PRO A 102 2.13 -0.02 8.12
CA PRO A 102 3.34 0.76 7.96
C PRO A 102 4.60 -0.05 8.30
N LEU A 103 5.58 -0.01 7.39
CA LEU A 103 6.87 -0.68 7.51
C LEU A 103 8.00 0.33 7.34
N CYS A 104 9.05 0.18 8.13
CA CYS A 104 10.24 1.02 8.02
C CYS A 104 11.23 0.42 7.02
N HIS A 105 11.66 1.22 6.04
CA HIS A 105 12.72 0.85 5.10
C HIS A 105 13.96 1.71 5.31
N GLU A 106 15.10 1.25 4.78
CA GLU A 106 16.31 2.05 4.69
C GLU A 106 16.26 2.97 3.47
N ASP A 107 16.83 4.17 3.57
CA ASP A 107 16.86 5.11 2.43
C ASP A 107 17.85 4.66 1.35
N SER A 108 17.53 4.98 0.09
CA SER A 108 18.40 4.71 -1.05
C SER A 108 18.57 5.96 -1.91
N LYS A 109 19.74 6.09 -2.55
CA LYS A 109 20.10 7.22 -3.42
C LYS A 109 19.65 7.04 -4.87
N THR A 110 19.12 5.86 -5.22
CA THR A 110 18.66 5.57 -6.58
C THR A 110 17.22 5.04 -6.56
N THR A 111 16.49 5.33 -7.62
CA THR A 111 15.12 4.81 -7.85
C THR A 111 15.07 3.29 -7.74
N GLU A 112 15.99 2.60 -8.43
CA GLU A 112 16.04 1.14 -8.41
C GLU A 112 16.41 0.60 -7.03
N GLY A 113 17.37 1.24 -6.35
CA GLY A 113 17.73 0.88 -4.99
C GLY A 113 16.57 1.05 -4.00
N MET A 114 15.74 2.07 -4.19
CA MET A 114 14.51 2.24 -3.41
C MET A 114 13.52 1.09 -3.62
N LEU A 115 13.28 0.68 -4.87
CA LEU A 115 12.37 -0.44 -5.17
C LEU A 115 12.88 -1.74 -4.54
N LYS A 116 14.17 -2.05 -4.69
CA LYS A 116 14.81 -3.23 -4.09
C LYS A 116 14.80 -3.19 -2.56
N GLU A 117 14.99 -2.03 -1.93
CA GLU A 117 14.89 -1.94 -0.47
C GLU A 117 13.44 -2.08 0.03
N GLY A 118 12.47 -1.57 -0.73
CA GLY A 118 11.06 -1.82 -0.48
C GLY A 118 10.72 -3.30 -0.56
N GLU A 119 11.18 -3.99 -1.62
CA GLU A 119 11.03 -5.45 -1.76
C GLU A 119 11.63 -6.21 -0.58
N LYS A 120 12.87 -5.88 -0.20
CA LYS A 120 13.56 -6.47 0.97
C LYS A 120 12.78 -6.24 2.26
N THR A 121 12.17 -5.07 2.43
CA THR A 121 11.34 -4.74 3.59
C THR A 121 10.07 -5.59 3.64
N LEU A 122 9.40 -5.75 2.50
CA LEU A 122 8.17 -6.56 2.39
C LEU A 122 8.45 -8.05 2.62
N LEU A 123 9.54 -8.58 2.04
CA LEU A 123 9.97 -9.96 2.26
C LEU A 123 10.32 -10.23 3.73
N LYS A 124 11.02 -9.30 4.39
CA LYS A 124 11.36 -9.40 5.83
C LYS A 124 10.12 -9.40 6.73
N ALA A 125 9.06 -8.71 6.31
CA ALA A 125 7.79 -8.65 7.03
C ALA A 125 6.88 -9.85 6.75
N ASP A 126 7.28 -10.78 5.86
CA ASP A 126 6.50 -11.95 5.47
C ASP A 126 5.13 -11.61 4.87
N VAL A 127 5.05 -10.45 4.19
CA VAL A 127 3.81 -9.96 3.56
C VAL A 127 3.77 -10.17 2.06
N VAL A 128 4.88 -10.59 1.46
CA VAL A 128 4.99 -10.96 0.03
C VAL A 128 5.90 -12.17 -0.14
N GLU A 129 5.71 -12.90 -1.24
CA GLU A 129 6.55 -14.04 -1.61
C GLU A 129 7.33 -13.79 -2.91
N LYS A 130 8.43 -14.52 -3.12
CA LYS A 130 9.16 -14.46 -4.41
C LYS A 130 8.29 -14.97 -5.54
N GLY A 131 8.29 -14.26 -6.66
CA GLY A 131 7.43 -14.52 -7.82
C GLY A 131 6.06 -13.84 -7.73
N GLU A 132 5.70 -13.26 -6.59
CA GLU A 132 4.48 -12.46 -6.45
C GLU A 132 4.60 -11.12 -7.19
N THR A 133 3.55 -10.72 -7.90
CA THR A 133 3.47 -9.40 -8.54
C THR A 133 2.61 -8.46 -7.71
N ILE A 134 3.16 -7.29 -7.39
CA ILE A 134 2.49 -6.25 -6.61
C ILE A 134 2.56 -4.90 -7.34
N VAL A 135 1.74 -3.95 -6.90
CA VAL A 135 1.89 -2.55 -7.32
C VAL A 135 2.75 -1.82 -6.30
N MET A 136 3.80 -1.15 -6.76
CA MET A 136 4.56 -0.18 -5.98
C MET A 136 4.26 1.22 -6.47
N MET A 137 4.09 2.17 -5.57
CA MET A 137 3.84 3.56 -5.96
C MET A 137 4.56 4.55 -5.06
N ALA A 138 4.74 5.76 -5.58
CA ALA A 138 5.35 6.84 -4.86
C ALA A 138 4.63 8.15 -5.19
N GLY A 139 4.40 8.96 -4.14
CA GLY A 139 3.92 10.33 -4.31
C GLY A 139 5.08 11.26 -4.65
N ARG A 140 5.02 12.49 -4.13
CA ARG A 140 6.16 13.38 -4.17
C ARG A 140 7.21 12.88 -3.17
N LEU A 141 8.27 12.24 -3.68
CA LEU A 141 9.51 11.96 -2.94
C LEU A 141 10.60 12.90 -3.45
N SER A 142 11.39 13.42 -2.53
CA SER A 142 12.47 14.34 -2.88
C SER A 142 13.65 13.59 -3.51
N GLY A 143 14.23 14.14 -4.59
CA GLY A 143 15.52 13.70 -5.13
C GLY A 143 15.57 12.43 -5.99
N LEU A 144 14.45 11.74 -6.24
CA LEU A 144 14.43 10.44 -6.94
C LEU A 144 13.39 10.37 -8.06
N GLY A 145 13.67 9.57 -9.10
CA GLY A 145 12.83 9.40 -10.28
C GLY A 145 11.52 8.63 -10.06
N LEU A 146 11.24 8.18 -8.84
CA LEU A 146 9.95 7.59 -8.44
C LEU A 146 8.90 8.64 -8.09
N SER A 147 9.25 9.94 -8.05
CA SER A 147 8.29 10.97 -7.70
C SER A 147 7.09 10.92 -8.65
N SER A 148 5.90 10.69 -8.09
CA SER A 148 4.62 10.61 -8.81
C SER A 148 4.52 9.45 -9.80
N SER A 149 4.94 8.24 -9.41
CA SER A 149 4.89 7.03 -10.24
C SER A 149 4.02 5.91 -9.64
N VAL A 150 3.58 5.02 -10.53
CA VAL A 150 2.99 3.71 -10.22
C VAL A 150 3.75 2.69 -11.06
N VAL A 151 4.26 1.63 -10.43
CA VAL A 151 5.13 0.61 -11.02
C VAL A 151 4.57 -0.75 -10.66
N VAL A 152 4.49 -1.65 -11.65
CA VAL A 152 4.24 -3.08 -11.41
C VAL A 152 5.58 -3.74 -11.11
N TRP A 153 5.66 -4.46 -10.00
CA TRP A 153 6.89 -5.07 -9.51
C TRP A 153 6.70 -6.56 -9.23
N THR A 154 7.57 -7.39 -9.79
CA THR A 154 7.66 -8.81 -9.46
C THR A 154 8.74 -9.02 -8.41
N VAL A 155 8.38 -9.55 -7.25
CA VAL A 155 9.30 -9.84 -6.16
C VAL A 155 10.30 -10.91 -6.59
N GLY A 156 11.60 -10.66 -6.40
CA GLY A 156 12.67 -11.58 -6.75
C GLY A 156 13.11 -11.57 -8.21
N GLU A 157 12.56 -10.71 -9.08
CA GLU A 157 13.09 -10.50 -10.43
C GLU A 157 14.08 -9.31 -10.46
N ASP A 158 15.17 -9.45 -11.24
CA ASP A 158 16.14 -8.36 -11.44
C ASP A 158 15.71 -7.36 -12.52
N VAL A 159 14.67 -7.67 -13.31
CA VAL A 159 14.12 -6.80 -14.34
C VAL A 159 12.59 -6.97 -14.40
N PRO A 160 11.80 -5.88 -14.40
CA PRO A 160 10.35 -5.98 -14.57
C PRO A 160 10.00 -6.53 -15.97
N ARG A 161 9.07 -7.50 -16.03
CA ARG A 161 8.57 -8.04 -17.30
C ARG A 161 7.96 -6.93 -18.16
N ARG A 162 8.40 -6.84 -19.41
CA ARG A 162 7.84 -5.95 -20.44
C ARG A 162 6.53 -6.50 -20.99
#